data_AF-A0AAD8LVQ7-F1
#
_entry.id   AF-A0AAD8LVQ7-F1
#
_cell.length_a   1.000
_cell.length_b   1.000
_cell.length_c   1.000
_cell.angle_alpha   90.00
_cell.angle_beta   90.00
_cell.angle_gamma   90.00
#
_symmetry.space_group_name_H-M   'P 1'
#
loop_
_entity.id
_entity.type
_entity.pdbx_description
1 polymer ?
#
loop_
_entity_poly.entity_id
_entity_poly.type
_entity_poly.pdbx_seq_one_letter_code
_entity_poly.pdbx_strand_id
1 'polypeptide(L)'
;MNELISCVRSSVTNQFSLLNNTLPFNKYAFLTTHNSYAIEGEPLHTPIPRLCPKNQEDNVTMQLNNGVRALMLDTYDFEGDIWLCHSFEGKCHDYTAFEPAMDTLIEIEAFLSANPSEIVTLILEDYVHTPNGLTKLFTDAGLVKYWFPVTSMPQNGQDWPLVSDMVTKNQRLLVFTSIESKQADEGIAYQWNFMVENQYGDGGMEAGNCFNRGESSLLNDTSKSLVLVNYFPTLPIKLLACGENAEDLYDMINTCYAAAGNRWANFVAVDFYKRSEGGGTFQAVDTLNGELLCGCNDVHSCRDNVNRIMSILVMSSLRARIFSSILIRKVEFFDRYKVGELTALLTSDLGSLKSIVSDNISRDRGFRALSEASNSTLCKSNKFITLLPRIEPPVFAALVPNSAEKSLKEVMEEIMGDHEMMDFAFVDDDVDGGWTVKIGAAITLEVRATGIPYTFAPRIAVCRDPR
;
A
#
# COMPACT_ATOMS: atom_id res chain seq x y z
N MET A 1 -20.12 23.69 -27.20
CA MET A 1 -20.28 24.18 -25.81
C MET A 1 -19.29 23.38 -25.01
N ASN A 2 -18.15 24.00 -24.69
CA ASN A 2 -17.01 23.38 -24.03
C ASN A 2 -17.44 22.78 -22.69
N GLU A 3 -17.33 21.46 -22.53
CA GLU A 3 -17.07 20.91 -21.21
C GLU A 3 -15.67 21.39 -20.82
N LEU A 4 -15.61 22.36 -19.91
CA LEU A 4 -14.40 22.67 -19.18
C LEU A 4 -14.00 21.38 -18.46
N ILE A 5 -13.01 20.67 -18.99
CA ILE A 5 -12.30 19.61 -18.27
C ILE A 5 -11.86 20.24 -16.95
N SER A 6 -12.46 19.75 -15.86
CA SER A 6 -12.21 20.25 -14.51
C SER A 6 -10.78 19.89 -14.11
N CYS A 7 -9.82 20.77 -14.42
CA CYS A 7 -8.40 20.62 -14.10
C CYS A 7 -8.10 20.97 -12.63
N VAL A 8 -8.84 20.37 -11.70
CA VAL A 8 -8.60 20.42 -10.26
C VAL A 8 -9.15 19.15 -9.64
N ARG A 9 -8.29 18.34 -9.02
CA ARG A 9 -8.70 17.30 -8.07
C ARG A 9 -8.13 17.61 -6.70
N SER A 10 -8.89 17.27 -5.66
CA SER A 10 -8.55 17.56 -4.26
C SER A 10 -8.75 16.36 -3.33
N SER A 11 -8.99 15.16 -3.87
CA SER A 11 -9.23 13.98 -3.05
C SER A 11 -7.92 13.22 -2.83
N VAL A 12 -7.49 13.22 -1.58
CA VAL A 12 -6.31 12.51 -1.10
C VAL A 12 -6.72 11.18 -0.52
N THR A 13 -5.93 10.14 -0.79
CA THR A 13 -6.02 8.89 -0.05
C THR A 13 -5.03 8.90 1.12
N ASN A 14 -5.54 8.84 2.34
CA ASN A 14 -4.69 8.58 3.50
C ASN A 14 -4.38 7.07 3.56
N GLN A 15 -3.23 6.69 3.04
CA GLN A 15 -2.78 5.29 2.93
C GLN A 15 -2.59 4.62 4.30
N PHE A 16 -2.15 5.37 5.32
CA PHE A 16 -2.02 4.87 6.69
C PHE A 16 -3.37 4.50 7.31
N SER A 17 -4.44 5.23 6.95
CA SER A 17 -5.81 4.97 7.39
C SER A 17 -6.54 3.93 6.53
N LEU A 18 -6.17 3.80 5.26
CA LEU A 18 -6.84 2.91 4.31
C LEU A 18 -6.55 1.43 4.59
N LEU A 19 -5.29 1.08 4.87
CA LEU A 19 -4.84 -0.30 5.10
C LEU A 19 -4.30 -0.48 6.53
N ASN A 20 -3.12 0.06 6.81
CA ASN A 20 -2.50 0.19 8.12
C ASN A 20 -1.16 0.95 7.99
N ASN A 21 -0.56 1.28 9.13
CA ASN A 21 0.79 1.84 9.25
C ASN A 21 1.82 0.80 9.77
N THR A 22 1.61 -0.49 9.47
CA THR A 22 2.46 -1.58 9.99
C THR A 22 3.59 -1.98 9.04
N LEU A 23 3.77 -1.28 7.93
CA LEU A 23 4.88 -1.52 7.01
C LEU A 23 6.02 -0.51 7.21
N PRO A 24 7.25 -0.86 6.78
CA PRO A 24 8.37 0.07 6.72
C PRO A 24 8.06 1.34 5.93
N PHE A 25 8.61 2.49 6.33
CA PHE A 25 8.40 3.77 5.64
C PHE A 25 8.71 3.72 4.13
N ASN A 26 9.77 3.00 3.72
CA ASN A 26 10.12 2.81 2.32
C ASN A 26 9.20 1.86 1.53
N LYS A 27 8.07 1.40 2.11
CA LYS A 27 6.99 0.71 1.39
C LYS A 27 5.82 1.64 1.06
N TYR A 28 5.95 2.93 1.32
CA TYR A 28 4.94 3.92 0.99
C TYR A 28 5.48 4.89 -0.06
N ALA A 29 4.55 5.43 -0.84
CA ALA A 29 4.79 6.53 -1.77
C ALA A 29 4.12 7.80 -1.28
N PHE A 30 4.76 8.93 -1.53
CA PHE A 30 4.37 10.25 -1.06
C PHE A 30 4.37 11.24 -2.23
N LEU A 31 3.32 12.05 -2.31
CA LEU A 31 3.31 13.21 -3.18
C LEU A 31 4.31 14.25 -2.64
N THR A 32 5.17 14.72 -3.53
CA THR A 32 6.19 15.73 -3.26
C THR A 32 5.92 16.97 -4.10
N THR A 33 6.04 18.15 -3.51
CA THR A 33 5.94 19.42 -4.23
C THR A 33 7.33 20.03 -4.41
N HIS A 34 7.70 20.27 -5.67
CA HIS A 34 8.93 20.95 -6.02
C HIS A 34 8.82 22.44 -5.65
N ASN A 35 9.87 22.99 -5.06
CA ASN A 35 9.92 24.37 -4.56
C ASN A 35 8.61 24.78 -3.86
N SER A 36 8.27 24.06 -2.79
CA SER A 36 6.95 24.10 -2.16
C SER A 36 6.53 25.50 -1.68
N TYR A 37 7.51 26.34 -1.37
CA TYR A 37 7.33 27.72 -0.93
C TYR A 37 7.16 28.70 -2.09
N ALA A 38 7.41 28.29 -3.34
CA ALA A 38 7.39 29.19 -4.49
C ALA A 38 5.95 29.44 -4.98
N ILE A 39 5.17 30.19 -4.20
CA ILE A 39 3.71 30.28 -4.36
C ILE A 39 3.28 31.46 -5.22
N GLU A 40 2.31 31.23 -6.11
CA GLU A 40 1.68 32.28 -6.91
C GLU A 40 0.86 33.24 -6.04
N GLY A 41 1.10 34.54 -6.23
CA GLY A 41 0.37 35.59 -5.50
C GLY A 41 0.81 35.76 -4.03
N GLU A 42 1.86 35.07 -3.61
CA GLU A 42 2.43 35.24 -2.27
C GLU A 42 2.92 36.69 -2.06
N PRO A 43 2.69 37.26 -0.85
CA PRO A 43 3.13 38.62 -0.51
C PRO A 43 4.64 38.82 -0.74
N LEU A 44 5.02 40.06 -1.05
CA LEU A 44 6.45 40.43 -1.10
C LEU A 44 6.98 40.63 0.31
N HIS A 45 8.09 39.97 0.64
CA HIS A 45 8.83 40.15 1.88
C HIS A 45 10.02 41.11 1.73
N THR A 46 10.33 41.53 0.50
CA THR A 46 11.36 42.52 0.16
C THR A 46 10.72 43.70 -0.58
N PRO A 47 11.35 44.89 -0.63
CA PRO A 47 10.82 46.04 -1.38
C PRO A 47 10.94 45.88 -2.91
N ILE A 48 11.58 44.82 -3.40
CA ILE A 48 11.85 44.58 -4.81
C ILE A 48 10.82 43.58 -5.37
N PRO A 49 10.24 43.84 -6.55
CA PRO A 49 9.35 42.87 -7.19
C PRO A 49 10.04 41.54 -7.46
N ARG A 50 9.36 40.44 -7.10
CA ARG A 50 9.84 39.07 -7.34
C ARG A 50 9.78 38.75 -8.84
N LEU A 51 10.92 38.35 -9.42
CA LEU A 51 11.14 38.04 -10.85
C LEU A 51 11.69 36.62 -11.05
N CYS A 52 11.13 35.66 -10.33
CA CYS A 52 11.45 34.25 -10.46
C CYS A 52 10.16 33.43 -10.68
N PRO A 53 10.27 32.21 -11.25
CA PRO A 53 9.14 31.33 -11.48
C PRO A 53 8.41 30.95 -10.19
N LYS A 54 7.16 30.52 -10.33
CA LYS A 54 6.32 29.98 -9.25
C LYS A 54 6.06 28.52 -9.54
N ASN A 55 6.02 27.70 -8.50
CA ASN A 55 5.87 26.26 -8.61
C ASN A 55 4.50 25.82 -8.09
N GLN A 56 3.88 26.55 -7.16
CA GLN A 56 2.65 26.13 -6.49
C GLN A 56 1.61 27.26 -6.44
N GLU A 57 0.33 26.90 -6.29
CA GLU A 57 -0.78 27.84 -6.05
C GLU A 57 -1.28 27.85 -4.61
N ASP A 58 -1.06 26.76 -3.91
CA ASP A 58 -1.51 26.55 -2.53
C ASP A 58 -0.33 26.84 -1.60
N ASN A 59 -0.58 27.46 -0.44
CA ASN A 59 0.45 27.56 0.60
C ASN A 59 0.80 26.19 1.20
N VAL A 60 1.85 26.13 2.01
CA VAL A 60 2.37 24.88 2.57
C VAL A 60 1.33 24.16 3.42
N THR A 61 0.57 24.89 4.24
CA THR A 61 -0.55 24.32 5.01
C THR A 61 -1.58 23.65 4.10
N MET A 62 -1.95 24.29 3.00
CA MET A 62 -2.90 23.74 2.03
C MET A 62 -2.32 22.54 1.28
N GLN A 63 -1.06 22.58 0.87
CA GLN A 63 -0.36 21.43 0.27
C GLN A 63 -0.42 20.20 1.19
N LEU A 64 -0.06 20.37 2.47
CA LEU A 64 -0.09 19.30 3.47
C LEU A 64 -1.53 18.80 3.74
N ASN A 65 -2.50 19.70 3.86
CA ASN A 65 -3.92 19.31 4.01
C ASN A 65 -4.46 18.58 2.79
N ASN A 66 -3.91 18.87 1.62
CA ASN A 66 -4.19 18.18 0.36
C ASN A 66 -3.22 17.02 0.11
N GLY A 67 -2.66 16.40 1.15
CA GLY A 67 -2.03 15.08 1.02
C GLY A 67 -0.59 15.07 0.56
N VAL A 68 0.00 16.22 0.28
CA VAL A 68 1.45 16.32 0.12
C VAL A 68 2.11 15.91 1.43
N ARG A 69 3.15 15.07 1.34
CA ARG A 69 3.88 14.54 2.51
C ARG A 69 5.39 14.68 2.39
N ALA A 70 5.86 15.24 1.27
CA ALA A 70 7.24 15.67 1.11
C ALA A 70 7.30 17.05 0.48
N LEU A 71 8.20 17.91 0.95
CA LEU A 71 8.38 19.28 0.47
C LEU A 71 9.84 19.46 0.07
N MET A 72 10.07 19.93 -1.15
CA MET A 72 11.38 20.40 -1.59
C MET A 72 11.52 21.88 -1.32
N LEU A 73 12.59 22.28 -0.64
CA LEU A 73 12.85 23.64 -0.20
C LEU A 73 14.29 24.03 -0.53
N ASP A 74 14.48 25.18 -1.16
CA ASP A 74 15.82 25.73 -1.41
C ASP A 74 16.12 26.74 -0.31
N THR A 75 17.11 26.44 0.53
CA THR A 75 17.43 27.24 1.72
C THR A 75 18.71 28.03 1.51
N TYR A 76 18.68 29.34 1.78
CA TYR A 76 19.82 30.26 1.58
C TYR A 76 20.05 31.13 2.80
N ASP A 77 21.31 31.52 3.03
CA ASP A 77 21.61 32.70 3.85
C ASP A 77 21.21 33.98 3.09
N PHE A 78 20.32 34.79 3.67
CA PHE A 78 19.87 36.06 3.09
C PHE A 78 19.38 37.04 4.16
N GLU A 79 19.70 38.33 4.02
CA GLU A 79 19.29 39.38 4.98
C GLU A 79 19.57 39.05 6.47
N GLY A 80 20.66 38.30 6.73
CA GLY A 80 21.07 37.91 8.07
C GLY A 80 20.25 36.77 8.71
N ASP A 81 19.40 36.10 7.94
CA ASP A 81 18.60 34.94 8.36
C ASP A 81 18.61 33.85 7.26
N ILE A 82 17.86 32.76 7.47
CA ILE A 82 17.65 31.71 6.48
C ILE A 82 16.34 31.95 5.75
N TRP A 83 16.43 32.00 4.42
CA TRP A 83 15.32 32.28 3.53
C TRP A 83 15.10 31.16 2.53
N LEU A 84 13.89 31.12 2.00
CA LEU A 84 13.53 30.31 0.86
C LEU A 84 13.59 31.15 -0.40
N CYS A 85 14.40 30.74 -1.37
CA CYS A 85 14.67 31.54 -2.57
C CYS A 85 14.76 30.66 -3.82
N HIS A 86 14.02 31.01 -4.88
CA HIS A 86 14.15 30.32 -6.17
C HIS A 86 15.28 30.98 -6.97
N SER A 87 16.52 30.68 -6.62
CA SER A 87 17.70 31.44 -7.05
C SER A 87 18.72 30.60 -7.81
N PHE A 88 19.90 31.17 -8.07
CA PHE A 88 20.97 30.53 -8.84
C PHE A 88 22.35 30.88 -8.25
N GLU A 89 23.39 30.16 -8.68
CA GLU A 89 24.79 30.35 -8.24
C GLU A 89 24.99 30.28 -6.71
N GLY A 90 24.10 29.60 -6.00
CA GLY A 90 24.16 29.45 -4.54
C GLY A 90 23.98 30.75 -3.77
N LYS A 91 23.31 31.75 -4.34
CA LYS A 91 23.03 33.04 -3.68
C LYS A 91 21.56 33.42 -3.81
N CYS A 92 20.96 33.90 -2.73
CA CYS A 92 19.65 34.51 -2.78
C CYS A 92 19.75 36.00 -3.15
N HIS A 93 18.77 36.49 -3.91
CA HIS A 93 18.65 37.88 -4.31
C HIS A 93 17.25 38.41 -3.97
N ASP A 94 17.10 39.72 -3.79
CA ASP A 94 15.79 40.32 -3.46
C ASP A 94 14.67 39.94 -4.43
N TYR A 95 15.01 39.80 -5.72
CA TYR A 95 14.07 39.46 -6.78
C TYR A 95 13.83 37.94 -6.93
N THR A 96 14.58 37.10 -6.21
CA THR A 96 14.38 35.64 -6.14
C THR A 96 13.89 35.16 -4.77
N ALA A 97 13.96 36.02 -3.75
CA ALA A 97 13.54 35.75 -2.38
C ALA A 97 12.01 35.64 -2.25
N PHE A 98 11.56 34.55 -1.63
CA PHE A 98 10.14 34.34 -1.34
C PHE A 98 9.80 34.86 0.05
N GLU A 99 10.24 34.14 1.07
CA GLU A 99 9.95 34.41 2.48
C GLU A 99 11.08 33.89 3.38
N PRO A 100 11.17 34.37 4.64
CA PRO A 100 11.98 33.72 5.66
C PRO A 100 11.54 32.26 5.83
N ALA A 101 12.50 31.34 5.93
CA ALA A 101 12.19 29.91 6.05
C ALA A 101 11.40 29.56 7.33
N MET A 102 11.46 30.42 8.34
CA MET A 102 10.68 30.30 9.56
C MET A 102 9.17 30.25 9.28
N ASP A 103 8.67 31.01 8.31
CA ASP A 103 7.23 31.11 8.03
C ASP A 103 6.68 29.75 7.55
N THR A 104 7.33 29.15 6.55
CA THR A 104 7.05 27.76 6.10
C THR A 104 7.22 26.72 7.22
N LEU A 105 8.28 26.80 8.05
CA LEU A 105 8.50 25.81 9.12
C LEU A 105 7.43 25.87 10.23
N ILE A 106 6.88 27.05 10.53
CA ILE A 106 5.76 27.20 11.45
C ILE A 106 4.49 26.54 10.89
N GLU A 107 4.24 26.63 9.57
CA GLU A 107 3.13 25.90 8.95
C GLU A 107 3.27 24.38 9.11
N ILE A 108 4.50 23.86 8.94
CA ILE A 108 4.80 22.43 9.12
C ILE A 108 4.63 22.01 10.59
N GLU A 109 5.10 22.82 11.55
CA GLU A 109 4.93 22.53 12.98
C GLU A 109 3.45 22.47 13.35
N ALA A 110 2.66 23.45 12.90
CA ALA A 110 1.23 23.50 13.15
C ALA A 110 0.53 22.26 12.56
N PHE A 111 0.90 21.84 11.34
CA PHE A 111 0.38 20.64 10.72
C PHE A 111 0.72 19.36 11.50
N LEU A 112 1.98 19.16 11.86
CA LEU A 112 2.42 17.97 12.61
C LEU A 112 1.83 17.92 14.02
N SER A 113 1.63 19.09 14.65
CA SER A 113 0.97 19.24 15.95
C SER A 113 -0.51 18.84 15.87
N ALA A 114 -1.22 19.31 14.84
CA ALA A 114 -2.64 18.99 14.62
C ALA A 114 -2.86 17.54 14.16
N ASN A 115 -1.88 16.91 13.51
CA ASN A 115 -2.01 15.60 12.88
C ASN A 115 -0.98 14.60 13.46
N PRO A 116 -1.24 13.98 14.62
CA PRO A 116 -0.25 13.19 15.36
C PRO A 116 0.16 11.87 14.68
N SER A 117 -0.61 11.41 13.69
CA SER A 117 -0.33 10.17 12.93
C SER A 117 0.37 10.40 11.60
N GLU A 118 0.60 11.66 11.22
CA GLU A 118 1.19 12.01 9.93
C GLU A 118 2.71 12.17 10.03
N ILE A 119 3.40 11.89 8.93
CA ILE A 119 4.85 12.05 8.77
C ILE A 119 5.10 13.02 7.63
N VAL A 120 6.02 13.96 7.81
CA VAL A 120 6.43 14.91 6.77
C VAL A 120 7.92 14.72 6.47
N THR A 121 8.28 14.79 5.19
CA THR A 121 9.67 14.75 4.72
C THR A 121 10.06 16.10 4.13
N LEU A 122 11.21 16.62 4.53
CA LEU A 122 11.82 17.80 3.93
C LEU A 122 13.07 17.40 3.16
N ILE A 123 13.17 17.89 1.94
CA ILE A 123 14.32 17.69 1.05
C ILE A 123 14.88 19.07 0.75
N LEU A 124 16.04 19.37 1.32
CA LEU A 124 16.63 20.70 1.29
C LEU A 124 17.70 20.78 0.20
N GLU A 125 17.50 21.66 -0.78
CA GLU A 125 18.61 22.17 -1.58
C GLU A 125 19.32 23.27 -0.77
N ASP A 126 20.41 22.88 -0.13
CA ASP A 126 21.02 23.62 0.97
C ASP A 126 22.18 24.51 0.49
N TYR A 127 21.97 25.81 0.58
CA TYR A 127 22.94 26.88 0.37
C TYR A 127 23.20 27.70 1.66
N VAL A 128 22.92 27.11 2.83
CA VAL A 128 23.15 27.74 4.13
C VAL A 128 24.57 27.46 4.61
N HIS A 129 25.40 28.50 4.58
CA HIS A 129 26.78 28.50 5.04
C HIS A 129 26.93 28.91 6.51
N THR A 130 25.92 29.59 7.07
CA THR A 130 25.90 29.94 8.50
C THR A 130 26.02 28.68 9.36
N PRO A 131 27.06 28.56 10.22
CA PRO A 131 27.24 27.37 11.06
C PRO A 131 26.06 27.14 11.99
N ASN A 132 25.51 25.91 11.99
CA ASN A 132 24.32 25.53 12.76
C ASN A 132 23.06 26.34 12.42
N GLY A 133 23.04 27.03 11.28
CA GLY A 133 21.91 27.87 10.88
C GLY A 133 20.61 27.05 10.78
N LEU A 134 20.63 25.95 10.03
CA LEU A 134 19.48 25.05 9.88
C LEU A 134 19.07 24.44 11.22
N THR A 135 20.02 23.92 11.99
CA THR A 135 19.72 23.35 13.32
C THR A 135 19.04 24.35 14.25
N LYS A 136 19.53 25.61 14.28
CA LYS A 136 18.92 26.70 15.04
C LYS A 136 17.51 26.99 14.53
N LEU A 137 17.33 27.12 13.22
CA LEU A 137 16.03 27.36 12.58
C LEU A 137 15.00 26.28 12.97
N PHE A 138 15.34 25.00 12.86
CA PHE A 138 14.45 23.90 13.28
C PHE A 138 14.16 23.88 14.79
N THR A 139 15.14 24.27 15.60
CA THR A 139 14.97 24.40 17.07
C THR A 139 13.97 25.50 17.40
N ASP A 140 14.16 26.67 16.80
CA ASP A 140 13.32 27.85 17.04
C ASP A 140 11.89 27.65 16.51
N ALA A 141 11.73 26.95 15.38
CA ALA A 141 10.44 26.53 14.85
C ALA A 141 9.76 25.43 15.69
N GLY A 142 10.43 24.86 16.69
CA GLY A 142 9.88 23.83 17.57
C GLY A 142 9.76 22.44 16.92
N LEU A 143 10.42 22.20 15.79
CA LEU A 143 10.31 20.97 15.00
C LEU A 143 11.22 19.84 15.48
N VAL A 144 12.25 20.13 16.30
CA VAL A 144 13.21 19.12 16.81
C VAL A 144 12.52 17.97 17.55
N LYS A 145 11.38 18.23 18.21
CA LYS A 145 10.58 17.19 18.88
C LYS A 145 10.00 16.13 17.95
N TYR A 146 9.96 16.40 16.64
CA TYR A 146 9.49 15.49 15.59
C TYR A 146 10.63 14.81 14.83
N TRP A 147 11.87 15.22 15.03
CA TRP A 147 13.00 14.86 14.16
C TRP A 147 13.28 13.36 14.17
N PHE A 148 13.29 12.73 12.99
CA PHE A 148 13.74 11.37 12.81
C PHE A 148 15.28 11.30 12.75
N PRO A 149 15.95 10.65 13.71
CA PRO A 149 17.40 10.75 13.86
C PRO A 149 18.15 9.92 12.80
N VAL A 150 19.25 10.47 12.26
CA VAL A 150 20.13 9.81 11.28
C VAL A 150 20.63 8.44 11.76
N THR A 151 20.89 8.29 13.06
CA THR A 151 21.34 7.01 13.65
C THR A 151 20.31 5.89 13.56
N SER A 152 19.04 6.22 13.31
CA SER A 152 17.95 5.26 13.10
C SER A 152 17.58 5.08 11.63
N MET A 153 18.25 5.80 10.71
CA MET A 153 18.05 5.62 9.26
C MET A 153 18.75 4.34 8.81
N PRO A 154 18.08 3.48 8.02
CA PRO A 154 18.69 2.26 7.52
C PRO A 154 19.81 2.56 6.53
N GLN A 155 20.76 1.63 6.45
CA GLN A 155 21.85 1.67 5.48
C GLN A 155 21.78 0.43 4.58
N ASN A 156 22.42 0.47 3.41
CA ASN A 156 22.57 -0.67 2.52
C ASN A 156 21.23 -1.33 2.12
N GLY A 157 20.27 -0.49 1.72
CA GLY A 157 18.99 -0.92 1.17
C GLY A 157 18.02 -1.54 2.18
N GLN A 158 18.37 -1.54 3.48
CA GLN A 158 17.51 -2.11 4.50
C GLN A 158 16.20 -1.32 4.63
N ASP A 159 15.18 -2.02 5.13
CA ASP A 159 13.88 -1.42 5.39
C ASP A 159 13.98 -0.37 6.50
N TRP A 160 13.22 0.71 6.32
CA TRP A 160 13.06 1.76 7.32
C TRP A 160 12.25 1.25 8.51
N PRO A 161 12.27 1.92 9.67
CA PRO A 161 11.34 1.59 10.74
C PRO A 161 9.89 1.60 10.27
N LEU A 162 9.05 0.83 10.99
CA LEU A 162 7.62 0.82 10.73
C LEU A 162 7.06 2.22 10.95
N VAL A 163 6.12 2.64 10.09
CA VAL A 163 5.47 3.94 10.24
C VAL A 163 4.79 4.07 11.61
N SER A 164 4.19 2.99 12.11
CA SER A 164 3.63 2.90 13.46
C SER A 164 4.65 3.18 14.57
N ASP A 165 5.89 2.68 14.44
CA ASP A 165 6.96 2.93 15.41
C ASP A 165 7.44 4.38 15.34
N MET A 166 7.59 4.93 14.13
CA MET A 166 7.95 6.33 13.91
C MET A 166 6.92 7.27 14.55
N VAL A 167 5.63 7.00 14.32
CA VAL A 167 4.52 7.75 14.92
C VAL A 167 4.51 7.63 16.44
N THR A 168 4.64 6.41 16.97
CA THR A 168 4.60 6.15 18.42
C THR A 168 5.75 6.84 19.15
N LYS A 169 6.93 6.93 18.53
CA LYS A 169 8.11 7.63 19.08
C LYS A 169 8.09 9.13 18.81
N ASN A 170 7.04 9.65 18.17
CA ASN A 170 6.95 11.02 17.67
C ASN A 170 8.12 11.44 16.76
N GLN A 171 8.72 10.50 16.03
CA GLN A 171 9.79 10.72 15.05
C GLN A 171 9.17 10.83 13.65
N ARG A 172 8.49 11.95 13.40
CA ARG A 172 7.57 12.16 12.27
C ARG A 172 8.02 13.24 11.28
N LEU A 173 9.24 13.74 11.42
CA LEU A 173 9.86 14.68 10.50
C LEU A 173 11.19 14.09 9.99
N LEU A 174 11.25 13.73 8.72
CA LEU A 174 12.52 13.41 8.05
C LEU A 174 13.07 14.68 7.41
N VAL A 175 14.36 14.94 7.57
CA VAL A 175 15.01 16.10 6.95
C VAL A 175 16.27 15.64 6.24
N PHE A 176 16.30 15.85 4.93
CA PHE A 176 17.44 15.58 4.06
C PHE A 176 18.05 16.90 3.57
N THR A 177 19.38 16.94 3.44
CA THR A 177 20.14 18.07 2.88
C THR A 177 21.02 17.61 1.74
N SER A 178 21.25 18.49 0.77
CA SER A 178 22.18 18.31 -0.34
C SER A 178 23.66 18.46 0.05
N ILE A 179 23.98 18.84 1.30
CA ILE A 179 25.35 19.07 1.77
C ILE A 179 25.84 17.94 2.68
N GLU A 180 26.92 17.27 2.27
CA GLU A 180 27.45 16.08 2.96
C GLU A 180 27.87 16.34 4.41
N SER A 181 28.58 17.46 4.66
CA SER A 181 29.15 17.75 5.98
C SER A 181 28.08 17.94 7.07
N LYS A 182 26.87 18.40 6.69
CA LYS A 182 25.75 18.63 7.62
C LYS A 182 25.29 17.36 8.33
N GLN A 183 25.52 16.18 7.75
CA GLN A 183 25.20 14.93 8.42
C GLN A 183 26.09 14.68 9.64
N ALA A 184 27.38 14.97 9.52
CA ALA A 184 28.32 14.80 10.62
C ALA A 184 28.23 15.97 11.61
N ASP A 185 28.11 17.19 11.10
CA ASP A 185 28.20 18.42 11.90
C ASP A 185 26.90 18.78 12.61
N GLU A 186 25.76 18.59 11.92
CA GLU A 186 24.43 19.06 12.38
C GLU A 186 23.43 17.91 12.57
N GLY A 187 23.77 16.69 12.15
CA GLY A 187 22.86 15.53 12.23
C GLY A 187 21.72 15.57 11.22
N ILE A 188 21.84 16.36 10.14
CA ILE A 188 20.86 16.43 9.04
C ILE A 188 21.24 15.42 7.96
N ALA A 189 20.33 14.55 7.56
CA ALA A 189 20.66 13.42 6.68
C ALA A 189 21.17 13.89 5.30
N TYR A 190 22.35 13.43 4.87
CA TYR A 190 22.82 13.71 3.53
C TYR A 190 22.02 12.89 2.52
N GLN A 191 21.24 13.55 1.65
CA GLN A 191 20.21 12.88 0.85
C GLN A 191 20.74 11.72 0.01
N TRP A 192 21.92 11.89 -0.60
CA TRP A 192 22.56 10.92 -1.48
C TRP A 192 23.03 9.65 -0.76
N ASN A 193 23.00 9.65 0.58
CA ASN A 193 23.23 8.43 1.35
C ASN A 193 22.01 7.50 1.40
N PHE A 194 20.80 8.00 1.15
CA PHE A 194 19.55 7.29 1.46
C PHE A 194 18.62 7.09 0.27
N MET A 195 18.68 7.96 -0.74
CA MET A 195 17.84 7.88 -1.92
C MET A 195 18.62 7.97 -3.24
N VAL A 196 18.06 7.36 -4.28
CA VAL A 196 18.43 7.62 -5.68
C VAL A 196 17.39 8.54 -6.31
N GLU A 197 17.83 9.39 -7.24
CA GLU A 197 17.01 10.43 -7.84
C GLU A 197 17.26 10.54 -9.35
N ASN A 198 16.19 10.68 -10.14
CA ASN A 198 16.33 10.97 -11.57
C ASN A 198 16.58 12.46 -11.82
N GLN A 199 17.04 12.78 -13.02
CA GLN A 199 17.31 14.13 -13.45
C GLN A 199 16.06 15.02 -13.26
N TYR A 200 16.26 16.28 -12.89
CA TYR A 200 15.19 17.28 -12.75
C TYR A 200 14.99 18.09 -14.05
N GLY A 201 13.92 18.89 -14.09
CA GLY A 201 13.60 19.74 -15.23
C GLY A 201 13.27 18.93 -16.48
N ASP A 202 13.49 19.51 -17.65
CA ASP A 202 13.15 18.86 -18.93
C ASP A 202 13.91 17.54 -19.13
N GLY A 203 15.12 17.41 -18.57
CA GLY A 203 15.89 16.17 -18.60
C GLY A 203 15.28 15.03 -17.76
N GLY A 204 14.44 15.37 -16.79
CA GLY A 204 13.63 14.43 -16.01
C GLY A 204 12.33 13.98 -16.68
N MET A 205 11.95 14.66 -17.77
CA MET A 205 10.69 14.45 -18.48
C MET A 205 10.88 13.79 -19.85
N GLU A 206 12.09 13.32 -20.18
CA GLU A 206 12.37 12.71 -21.49
C GLU A 206 11.63 11.37 -21.64
N ALA A 207 10.64 11.33 -22.52
CA ALA A 207 9.78 10.16 -22.70
C ALA A 207 10.58 8.87 -22.95
N GLY A 208 10.34 7.85 -22.13
CA GLY A 208 10.98 6.54 -22.22
C GLY A 208 12.41 6.48 -21.67
N ASN A 209 12.98 7.58 -21.19
CA ASN A 209 14.31 7.63 -20.59
C ASN A 209 14.27 8.25 -19.18
N CYS A 210 14.75 7.50 -18.18
CA CYS A 210 14.90 8.01 -16.82
C CYS A 210 16.40 8.13 -16.48
N PHE A 211 16.97 9.31 -16.69
CA PHE A 211 18.38 9.58 -16.41
C PHE A 211 18.61 9.80 -14.92
N ASN A 212 19.75 9.36 -14.40
CA ASN A 212 20.13 9.68 -13.04
C ASN A 212 20.53 11.16 -12.91
N ARG A 213 20.21 11.76 -11.77
CA ARG A 213 20.79 13.05 -11.38
C ARG A 213 22.29 12.89 -11.14
N GLY A 214 23.08 13.94 -11.41
CA GLY A 214 24.55 13.88 -11.39
C GLY A 214 25.16 13.61 -10.02
N GLU A 215 24.54 14.15 -8.97
CA GLU A 215 24.96 13.98 -7.57
C GLU A 215 24.47 12.65 -6.97
N SER A 216 23.42 12.08 -7.56
CA SER A 216 22.85 10.79 -7.16
C SER A 216 23.73 9.63 -7.63
N SER A 217 23.69 8.53 -6.87
CA SER A 217 24.11 7.22 -7.39
C SER A 217 23.20 6.76 -8.54
N LEU A 218 23.63 5.74 -9.28
CA LEU A 218 22.80 5.13 -10.34
C LEU A 218 21.43 4.70 -9.78
N LEU A 219 20.36 4.88 -10.57
CA LEU A 219 18.99 4.58 -10.12
C LEU A 219 18.80 3.13 -9.67
N ASN A 220 19.55 2.19 -10.24
CA ASN A 220 19.51 0.78 -9.86
C ASN A 220 20.40 0.43 -8.65
N ASP A 221 21.02 1.42 -7.98
CA ASP A 221 21.77 1.18 -6.75
C ASP A 221 20.82 0.83 -5.60
N THR A 222 20.75 -0.46 -5.30
CA THR A 222 19.91 -1.01 -4.23
C THR A 222 20.49 -0.76 -2.83
N SER A 223 21.69 -0.18 -2.70
CA SER A 223 22.20 0.25 -1.39
C SER A 223 21.42 1.44 -0.81
N LYS A 224 20.67 2.15 -1.66
CA LYS A 224 19.75 3.24 -1.30
C LYS A 224 18.33 2.71 -1.33
N SER A 225 17.64 2.72 -0.19
CA SER A 225 16.30 2.11 -0.08
C SER A 225 15.17 2.99 -0.60
N LEU A 226 15.41 4.29 -0.76
CA LEU A 226 14.42 5.25 -1.26
C LEU A 226 14.66 5.59 -2.73
N VAL A 227 13.58 5.81 -3.47
CA VAL A 227 13.59 6.26 -4.87
C VAL A 227 12.78 7.54 -4.99
N LEU A 228 13.37 8.59 -5.56
CA LEU A 228 12.71 9.87 -5.86
C LEU A 228 12.61 10.05 -7.38
N VAL A 229 11.42 10.40 -7.84
CA VAL A 229 11.15 10.75 -9.24
C VAL A 229 10.75 12.22 -9.33
N ASN A 230 11.60 13.03 -9.94
CA ASN A 230 11.30 14.37 -10.43
C ASN A 230 10.55 14.27 -11.76
N TYR A 231 9.41 14.95 -11.83
CA TYR A 231 8.64 15.11 -13.05
C TYR A 231 8.03 16.52 -13.10
N PHE A 232 8.83 17.46 -13.56
CA PHE A 232 8.45 18.86 -13.74
C PHE A 232 9.41 19.52 -14.75
N PRO A 233 8.93 20.50 -15.54
CA PRO A 233 9.76 21.15 -16.56
C PRO A 233 10.78 22.09 -15.94
N THR A 234 11.81 22.48 -16.70
CA THR A 234 12.80 23.47 -16.23
C THR A 234 12.15 24.83 -15.93
N LEU A 235 11.12 25.18 -16.69
CA LEU A 235 10.33 26.40 -16.51
C LEU A 235 8.90 26.01 -16.14
N PRO A 236 8.47 26.22 -14.88
CA PRO A 236 7.12 25.89 -14.46
C PRO A 236 6.11 26.83 -15.13
N ILE A 237 5.31 26.30 -16.05
CA ILE A 237 4.24 27.05 -16.72
C ILE A 237 2.89 26.51 -16.26
N LYS A 238 2.24 27.25 -15.37
CA LYS A 238 0.90 26.96 -14.82
C LYS A 238 -0.13 26.48 -15.84
N LEU A 239 -0.12 27.06 -17.05
CA LEU A 239 -1.08 26.74 -18.12
C LEU A 239 -0.84 25.34 -18.73
N LEU A 240 0.39 24.83 -18.66
CA LEU A 240 0.78 23.52 -19.19
C LEU A 240 0.70 22.40 -18.13
N ALA A 241 0.79 22.76 -16.84
CA ALA A 241 0.78 21.84 -15.71
C ALA A 241 -0.34 20.80 -15.73
N CYS A 242 -1.50 21.12 -16.31
CA CYS A 242 -2.61 20.16 -16.41
C CYS A 242 -2.26 18.92 -17.25
N GLY A 243 -1.60 19.14 -18.38
CA GLY A 243 -1.17 18.07 -19.29
C GLY A 243 0.10 17.39 -18.81
N GLU A 244 1.00 18.12 -18.15
CA GLU A 244 2.19 17.56 -17.52
C GLU A 244 1.77 16.56 -16.42
N ASN A 245 0.90 16.97 -15.50
CA ASN A 245 0.39 16.13 -14.42
C ASN A 245 -0.76 15.21 -14.87
N ALA A 246 -0.64 14.58 -16.04
CA ALA A 246 -1.63 13.66 -16.61
C ALA A 246 -0.99 12.29 -16.91
N GLU A 247 -1.23 11.72 -18.09
CA GLU A 247 -0.76 10.38 -18.50
C GLU A 247 0.77 10.28 -18.54
N ASP A 248 1.45 11.31 -19.06
CA ASP A 248 2.91 11.33 -19.22
C ASP A 248 3.67 11.19 -17.88
N LEU A 249 3.08 11.65 -16.77
CA LEU A 249 3.61 11.43 -15.42
C LEU A 249 3.64 9.93 -15.07
N TYR A 250 2.59 9.18 -15.40
CA TYR A 250 2.53 7.73 -15.15
C TYR A 250 3.55 6.99 -16.01
N ASP A 251 3.69 7.40 -17.27
CA ASP A 251 4.67 6.82 -18.18
C ASP A 251 6.09 7.03 -17.66
N MET A 252 6.39 8.21 -17.11
CA MET A 252 7.68 8.44 -16.47
C MET A 252 7.86 7.61 -15.20
N ILE A 253 6.85 7.49 -14.34
CA ILE A 253 6.91 6.64 -13.15
C ILE A 253 7.24 5.19 -13.52
N ASN A 254 6.61 4.64 -14.57
CA ASN A 254 6.89 3.28 -15.08
C ASN A 254 8.29 3.17 -15.71
N THR A 255 8.72 4.19 -16.45
CA THR A 255 10.06 4.27 -17.03
C THR A 255 11.13 4.24 -15.93
N CYS A 256 10.95 5.08 -14.90
CA CYS A 256 11.85 5.14 -13.76
C CYS A 256 11.78 3.88 -12.89
N TYR A 257 10.64 3.20 -12.78
CA TYR A 257 10.55 1.90 -12.13
C TYR A 257 11.52 0.87 -12.74
N ALA A 258 11.54 0.78 -14.08
CA ALA A 258 12.46 -0.12 -14.78
C ALA A 258 13.93 0.32 -14.57
N ALA A 259 14.22 1.62 -14.71
CA ALA A 259 15.56 2.17 -14.51
C ALA A 259 16.07 2.01 -13.06
N ALA A 260 15.16 2.04 -12.08
CA ALA A 260 15.46 1.87 -10.65
C ALA A 260 15.63 0.41 -10.22
N GLY A 261 15.71 -0.52 -11.17
CA GLY A 261 15.87 -1.95 -10.88
C GLY A 261 14.59 -2.60 -10.37
N ASN A 262 13.45 -2.26 -10.98
CA ASN A 262 12.11 -2.74 -10.61
C ASN A 262 11.69 -2.32 -9.20
N ARG A 263 12.00 -1.07 -8.82
CA ARG A 263 11.61 -0.47 -7.55
C ARG A 263 10.73 0.74 -7.80
N TRP A 264 9.54 0.73 -7.20
CA TRP A 264 8.60 1.84 -7.30
C TRP A 264 9.09 3.05 -6.53
N ALA A 265 8.75 4.23 -7.02
CA ALA A 265 9.11 5.50 -6.39
C ALA A 265 8.48 5.63 -5.00
N ASN A 266 9.26 6.14 -4.05
CA ASN A 266 8.77 6.56 -2.73
C ASN A 266 8.33 8.03 -2.72
N PHE A 267 8.91 8.84 -3.61
CA PHE A 267 8.62 10.26 -3.74
C PHE A 267 8.40 10.60 -5.21
N VAL A 268 7.34 11.34 -5.51
CA VAL A 268 7.08 11.88 -6.85
C VAL A 268 6.95 13.39 -6.73
N ALA A 269 7.94 14.11 -7.25
CA ALA A 269 8.03 15.56 -7.19
C ALA A 269 7.46 16.20 -8.45
N VAL A 270 6.54 17.16 -8.26
CA VAL A 270 5.81 17.84 -9.32
C VAL A 270 5.63 19.32 -9.03
N ASP A 271 5.40 20.10 -10.08
CA ASP A 271 4.91 21.48 -10.01
C ASP A 271 3.38 21.52 -10.14
N PHE A 272 2.76 22.52 -9.50
CA PHE A 272 1.32 22.76 -9.50
C PHE A 272 0.48 21.50 -9.23
N TYR A 273 0.80 20.77 -8.17
CA TYR A 273 0.32 19.40 -7.92
C TYR A 273 -1.21 19.17 -8.06
N LYS A 274 -2.05 20.20 -7.90
CA LYS A 274 -3.52 20.13 -8.07
C LYS A 274 -4.01 20.26 -9.51
N ARG A 275 -3.20 20.86 -10.39
CA ARG A 275 -3.51 21.01 -11.80
C ARG A 275 -3.22 19.69 -12.47
N SER A 276 -4.26 18.91 -12.73
CA SER A 276 -4.14 17.63 -13.40
C SER A 276 -5.36 17.36 -14.27
N GLU A 277 -5.14 16.65 -15.37
CA GLU A 277 -6.19 15.98 -16.12
C GLU A 277 -6.40 14.55 -15.59
N GLY A 278 -7.65 14.07 -15.56
CA GLY A 278 -7.99 12.76 -15.02
C GLY A 278 -7.74 12.66 -13.50
N GLY A 279 -7.16 11.55 -13.04
CA GLY A 279 -6.82 11.37 -11.62
C GLY A 279 -5.49 11.99 -11.21
N GLY A 280 -4.62 12.32 -12.17
CA GLY A 280 -3.46 13.20 -11.96
C GLY A 280 -2.40 12.70 -11.01
N THR A 281 -1.74 13.64 -10.34
CA THR A 281 -0.72 13.40 -9.30
C THR A 281 -1.23 12.54 -8.14
N PHE A 282 -2.50 12.74 -7.75
CA PHE A 282 -3.14 11.98 -6.67
C PHE A 282 -3.28 10.50 -7.04
N GLN A 283 -3.83 10.22 -8.22
CA GLN A 283 -3.96 8.84 -8.68
C GLN A 283 -2.57 8.21 -8.95
N ALA A 284 -1.56 8.99 -9.36
CA ALA A 284 -0.20 8.47 -9.53
C ALA A 284 0.35 7.93 -8.20
N VAL A 285 0.11 8.65 -7.10
CA VAL A 285 0.49 8.22 -5.75
C VAL A 285 -0.40 7.08 -5.23
N ASP A 286 -1.69 7.05 -5.59
CA ASP A 286 -2.58 5.92 -5.28
C ASP A 286 -2.12 4.63 -5.99
N THR A 287 -1.70 4.72 -7.25
CA THR A 287 -1.13 3.61 -8.02
C THR A 287 0.18 3.14 -7.41
N LEU A 288 1.12 4.05 -7.12
CA LEU A 288 2.38 3.69 -6.47
C LEU A 288 2.18 3.00 -5.12
N ASN A 289 1.27 3.51 -4.29
CA ASN A 289 0.94 2.87 -3.02
C ASN A 289 0.22 1.52 -3.23
N GLY A 290 -0.63 1.37 -4.25
CA GLY A 290 -1.22 0.08 -4.60
C GLY A 290 -0.16 -0.96 -4.94
N GLU A 291 0.81 -0.57 -5.76
CA GLU A 291 1.90 -1.43 -6.21
C GLU A 291 2.83 -1.81 -5.05
N LEU A 292 3.25 -0.82 -4.24
CA LEU A 292 4.14 -1.04 -3.10
C LEU A 292 3.49 -1.86 -1.97
N LEU A 293 2.20 -1.65 -1.70
CA LEU A 293 1.55 -2.21 -0.51
C LEU A 293 0.86 -3.55 -0.80
N CYS A 294 0.37 -3.78 -2.02
CA CYS A 294 -0.37 -4.98 -2.34
C CYS A 294 -0.24 -5.48 -3.79
N GLY A 295 0.64 -4.89 -4.61
CA GLY A 295 0.80 -5.26 -6.02
C GLY A 295 -0.43 -5.02 -6.88
N CYS A 296 -1.21 -3.97 -6.57
CA CYS A 296 -2.37 -3.55 -7.36
C CYS A 296 -2.10 -2.20 -8.02
N ASN A 297 -2.74 -1.95 -9.15
CA ASN A 297 -2.63 -0.67 -9.86
C ASN A 297 -3.34 0.52 -9.15
N ASP A 298 -3.96 0.30 -8.00
CA ASP A 298 -4.65 1.30 -7.20
C ASP A 298 -4.74 0.84 -5.73
N VAL A 299 -4.38 1.70 -4.79
CA VAL A 299 -4.38 1.39 -3.35
C VAL A 299 -5.77 1.09 -2.78
N HIS A 300 -6.84 1.64 -3.35
CA HIS A 300 -8.21 1.32 -2.94
C HIS A 300 -8.55 -0.16 -3.21
N SER A 301 -7.94 -0.76 -4.24
CA SER A 301 -8.08 -2.19 -4.56
C SER A 301 -7.41 -3.10 -3.52
N CYS A 302 -6.44 -2.59 -2.76
CA CYS A 302 -5.79 -3.38 -1.70
C CYS A 302 -6.77 -3.83 -0.62
N ARG A 303 -7.73 -2.97 -0.25
CA ARG A 303 -8.74 -3.28 0.77
C ARG A 303 -9.66 -4.42 0.31
N ASP A 304 -10.05 -4.43 -0.96
CA ASP A 304 -10.90 -5.45 -1.53
C ASP A 304 -10.20 -6.81 -1.59
N ASN A 305 -8.90 -6.83 -1.89
CA ASN A 305 -8.10 -8.06 -1.84
C ASN A 305 -7.96 -8.62 -0.43
N VAL A 306 -7.70 -7.78 0.58
CA VAL A 306 -7.67 -8.22 1.99
C VAL A 306 -9.03 -8.76 2.43
N ASN A 307 -10.12 -8.04 2.12
CA ASN A 307 -11.48 -8.47 2.44
C ASN A 307 -11.84 -9.80 1.77
N ARG A 308 -11.43 -9.99 0.51
CA ARG A 308 -11.63 -11.23 -0.25
C ARG A 308 -10.86 -12.39 0.37
N ILE A 309 -9.58 -12.20 0.71
CA ILE A 309 -8.74 -13.23 1.35
C ILE A 309 -9.27 -13.59 2.73
N MET A 310 -9.63 -12.60 3.55
CA MET A 310 -10.23 -12.84 4.87
C MET A 310 -11.55 -13.58 4.77
N SER A 311 -12.41 -13.22 3.81
CA SER A 311 -13.64 -13.97 3.55
C SER A 311 -13.35 -15.43 3.18
N ILE A 312 -12.33 -15.70 2.36
CA ILE A 312 -11.93 -17.07 2.00
C ILE A 312 -11.43 -17.85 3.22
N LEU A 313 -10.56 -17.24 4.04
CA LEU A 313 -9.99 -17.86 5.24
C LEU A 313 -11.05 -18.16 6.31
N VAL A 314 -11.93 -17.20 6.59
CA VAL A 314 -13.06 -17.37 7.52
C VAL A 314 -13.98 -18.49 7.03
N MET A 315 -14.30 -18.51 5.73
CA MET A 315 -15.12 -19.56 5.14
C MET A 315 -14.44 -20.93 5.20
N SER A 316 -13.13 -21.00 4.98
CA SER A 316 -12.36 -22.24 5.11
C SER A 316 -12.37 -22.77 6.55
N SER A 317 -12.10 -21.90 7.53
CA SER A 317 -12.12 -22.28 8.95
C SER A 317 -13.51 -22.72 9.42
N LEU A 318 -14.55 -22.01 9.01
CA LEU A 318 -15.93 -22.35 9.35
C LEU A 318 -16.33 -23.70 8.73
N ARG A 319 -15.99 -23.94 7.46
CA ARG A 319 -16.23 -25.22 6.78
C ARG A 319 -15.49 -26.37 7.48
N ALA A 320 -14.23 -26.19 7.86
CA ALA A 320 -13.46 -27.21 8.58
C ALA A 320 -14.08 -27.53 9.95
N ARG A 321 -14.52 -26.52 10.71
CA ARG A 321 -15.18 -26.73 12.01
C ARG A 321 -16.53 -27.42 11.90
N ILE A 322 -17.34 -27.03 10.90
CA ILE A 322 -18.62 -27.69 10.62
C ILE A 322 -18.39 -29.14 10.20
N PHE A 323 -17.45 -29.39 9.30
CA PHE A 323 -17.11 -30.74 8.84
C PHE A 323 -16.63 -31.62 10.00
N SER A 324 -15.72 -31.14 10.83
CA SER A 324 -15.24 -31.84 12.02
C SER A 324 -16.39 -32.15 13.00
N SER A 325 -17.28 -31.18 13.23
CA SER A 325 -18.45 -31.36 14.12
C SER A 325 -19.45 -32.38 13.56
N ILE A 326 -19.67 -32.39 12.24
CA ILE A 326 -20.50 -33.38 11.55
C ILE A 326 -19.86 -34.76 11.63
N LEU A 327 -18.55 -34.87 11.39
CA LEU A 327 -17.83 -36.14 11.41
C LEU A 327 -17.88 -36.77 12.80
N ILE A 328 -17.61 -36.00 13.85
CA ILE A 328 -17.66 -36.47 15.25
C ILE A 328 -19.07 -36.96 15.59
N ARG A 329 -20.10 -36.14 15.30
CA ARG A 329 -21.50 -36.52 15.57
C ARG A 329 -21.96 -37.71 14.73
N LYS A 330 -21.49 -37.85 13.49
CA LYS A 330 -21.85 -38.99 12.65
C LYS A 330 -21.13 -40.26 13.04
N VAL A 331 -19.87 -40.22 13.49
CA VAL A 331 -19.17 -41.40 14.03
C VAL A 331 -19.89 -41.91 15.29
N GLU A 332 -20.27 -41.02 16.21
CA GLU A 332 -21.07 -41.39 17.40
C GLU A 332 -22.50 -41.88 17.08
N PHE A 333 -23.04 -41.48 15.93
CA PHE A 333 -24.38 -41.86 15.45
C PHE A 333 -24.37 -43.19 14.65
N PHE A 334 -23.35 -43.41 13.81
CA PHE A 334 -23.16 -44.64 13.05
C PHE A 334 -22.82 -45.84 13.95
N ASP A 335 -22.15 -45.61 15.07
CA ASP A 335 -21.97 -46.63 16.10
C ASP A 335 -23.29 -47.08 16.75
N ARG A 336 -24.36 -46.25 16.68
CA ARG A 336 -25.63 -46.50 17.36
C ARG A 336 -26.79 -46.98 16.47
N TYR A 337 -26.86 -46.61 15.19
CA TYR A 337 -28.02 -46.95 14.35
C TYR A 337 -27.65 -47.49 12.96
N LYS A 338 -28.17 -48.68 12.63
CA LYS A 338 -27.89 -49.40 11.38
C LYS A 338 -28.50 -48.71 10.15
N VAL A 339 -27.78 -48.85 9.03
CA VAL A 339 -27.68 -48.02 7.80
C VAL A 339 -28.98 -47.74 6.99
N GLY A 340 -30.14 -48.33 7.30
CA GLY A 340 -31.31 -48.32 6.41
C GLY A 340 -32.22 -47.08 6.44
N GLU A 341 -32.45 -46.48 7.62
CA GLU A 341 -33.45 -45.40 7.77
C GLU A 341 -32.89 -43.99 7.55
N LEU A 342 -31.56 -43.87 7.39
CA LEU A 342 -30.83 -42.61 7.35
C LEU A 342 -30.95 -41.86 6.01
N THR A 343 -31.16 -42.59 4.90
CA THR A 343 -31.06 -42.06 3.54
C THR A 343 -32.25 -41.16 3.16
N ALA A 344 -33.44 -41.46 3.68
CA ALA A 344 -34.67 -40.71 3.37
C ALA A 344 -34.72 -39.36 4.11
N LEU A 345 -34.31 -39.34 5.38
CA LEU A 345 -34.24 -38.12 6.19
C LEU A 345 -33.17 -37.13 5.68
N LEU A 346 -32.03 -37.64 5.22
CA LEU A 346 -30.93 -36.82 4.69
C LEU A 346 -31.26 -36.06 3.39
N THR A 347 -32.31 -36.42 2.67
CA THR A 347 -32.62 -35.81 1.36
C THR A 347 -33.58 -34.63 1.49
N SER A 348 -34.52 -34.68 2.45
CA SER A 348 -35.53 -33.63 2.67
C SER A 348 -34.93 -32.39 3.35
N ASP A 349 -34.20 -32.56 4.46
CA ASP A 349 -33.62 -31.45 5.22
C ASP A 349 -32.55 -30.68 4.44
N LEU A 350 -31.97 -31.37 3.45
CA LEU A 350 -30.94 -30.86 2.57
C LEU A 350 -31.42 -29.83 1.54
N GLY A 351 -32.67 -29.94 1.09
CA GLY A 351 -33.24 -28.95 0.17
C GLY A 351 -33.40 -27.59 0.85
N SER A 352 -33.78 -27.61 2.12
CA SER A 352 -34.14 -26.44 2.93
C SER A 352 -32.94 -25.58 3.34
N LEU A 353 -31.84 -26.14 3.89
CA LEU A 353 -30.68 -25.26 4.20
C LEU A 353 -29.95 -24.79 2.94
N LYS A 354 -30.05 -25.51 1.81
CA LYS A 354 -29.45 -25.06 0.55
C LYS A 354 -30.13 -23.76 0.09
N SER A 355 -31.45 -23.68 0.20
CA SER A 355 -32.20 -22.44 -0.05
C SER A 355 -31.76 -21.34 0.91
N ILE A 356 -31.78 -21.57 2.23
CA ILE A 356 -31.46 -20.53 3.22
C ILE A 356 -30.02 -20.00 3.09
N VAL A 357 -29.06 -20.88 2.82
CA VAL A 357 -27.65 -20.52 2.62
C VAL A 357 -27.47 -19.82 1.28
N SER A 358 -28.14 -20.26 0.21
CA SER A 358 -28.09 -19.60 -1.09
C SER A 358 -28.75 -18.21 -1.07
N ASP A 359 -29.88 -18.07 -0.38
CA ASP A 359 -30.67 -16.84 -0.29
C ASP A 359 -30.01 -15.77 0.61
N ASN A 360 -29.13 -16.17 1.54
CA ASN A 360 -28.34 -15.26 2.38
C ASN A 360 -26.93 -14.95 1.83
N ILE A 361 -26.42 -15.76 0.89
CA ILE A 361 -25.09 -15.60 0.27
C ILE A 361 -25.16 -14.89 -1.09
N SER A 362 -26.37 -14.68 -1.66
CA SER A 362 -26.50 -13.92 -2.91
C SER A 362 -26.12 -12.45 -2.72
N ARG A 363 -24.87 -12.16 -3.09
CA ARG A 363 -24.13 -10.92 -3.46
C ARG A 363 -24.51 -9.52 -2.93
N ASP A 364 -25.71 -9.24 -2.44
CA ASP A 364 -26.18 -7.85 -2.24
C ASP A 364 -26.71 -7.52 -0.83
N ARG A 365 -26.72 -8.47 0.13
CA ARG A 365 -27.32 -8.25 1.47
C ARG A 365 -26.55 -8.76 2.68
N GLY A 366 -25.36 -9.35 2.51
CA GLY A 366 -24.67 -10.11 3.56
C GLY A 366 -24.41 -9.35 4.87
N PHE A 367 -23.95 -8.10 4.80
CA PHE A 367 -23.70 -7.31 6.01
C PHE A 367 -24.95 -6.58 6.56
N ARG A 368 -25.95 -6.29 5.72
CA ARG A 368 -27.23 -5.68 6.15
C ARG A 368 -28.07 -6.68 6.96
N ALA A 369 -28.06 -7.94 6.55
CA ALA A 369 -28.70 -9.03 7.29
C ALA A 369 -28.04 -9.29 8.66
N LEU A 370 -26.70 -9.19 8.75
CA LEU A 370 -25.97 -9.33 10.02
C LEU A 370 -26.20 -8.13 10.96
N SER A 371 -26.32 -6.91 10.43
CA SER A 371 -26.65 -5.71 11.21
C SER A 371 -28.11 -5.70 11.70
N GLU A 372 -29.05 -6.17 10.88
CA GLU A 372 -30.47 -6.31 11.24
C GLU A 372 -30.70 -7.45 12.27
N ALA A 373 -29.91 -8.54 12.18
CA ALA A 373 -29.93 -9.64 13.17
C ALA A 373 -29.34 -9.22 14.53
N SER A 374 -28.27 -8.43 14.54
CA SER A 374 -27.63 -7.95 15.78
C SER A 374 -28.45 -6.87 16.49
N ASN A 375 -29.10 -5.96 15.74
CA ASN A 375 -29.96 -4.91 16.33
C ASN A 375 -31.36 -5.39 16.74
N SER A 376 -31.88 -6.47 16.16
CA SER A 376 -33.18 -7.05 16.58
C SER A 376 -33.08 -7.86 17.88
N THR A 377 -31.88 -8.29 18.26
CA THR A 377 -31.67 -9.15 19.45
C THR A 377 -31.55 -8.37 20.76
N LEU A 378 -31.36 -7.04 20.71
CA LEU A 378 -31.20 -6.18 21.90
C LEU A 378 -32.48 -5.46 22.36
N CYS A 379 -33.60 -5.59 21.63
CA CYS A 379 -34.83 -4.87 21.95
C CYS A 379 -36.07 -5.78 21.84
N LYS A 380 -36.21 -6.72 22.78
CA LYS A 380 -37.50 -7.29 23.24
C LYS A 380 -37.30 -8.20 24.46
N SER A 381 -37.32 -7.55 25.62
CA SER A 381 -37.73 -8.00 26.95
C SER A 381 -38.14 -9.47 27.19
N ASN A 382 -37.47 -10.07 28.19
CA ASN A 382 -38.00 -10.93 29.26
C ASN A 382 -39.27 -11.75 28.95
N LYS A 383 -39.06 -12.97 28.46
CA LYS A 383 -39.78 -14.21 28.82
C LYS A 383 -39.36 -15.28 27.83
N PHE A 384 -38.39 -16.12 28.19
CA PHE A 384 -38.24 -17.51 27.72
C PHE A 384 -36.94 -18.10 28.31
N ILE A 385 -36.88 -18.17 29.65
CA ILE A 385 -36.04 -19.16 30.34
C ILE A 385 -37.02 -20.18 30.87
N THR A 386 -37.26 -21.26 30.11
CA THR A 386 -37.67 -22.60 30.58
C THR A 386 -37.91 -23.50 29.38
N LEU A 387 -37.49 -24.76 29.50
CA LEU A 387 -37.48 -25.85 28.51
C LEU A 387 -36.38 -25.82 27.43
N LEU A 388 -35.17 -26.21 27.84
CA LEU A 388 -34.42 -27.28 27.15
C LEU A 388 -34.68 -28.55 27.99
N PRO A 389 -35.07 -29.70 27.41
CA PRO A 389 -34.28 -30.39 26.38
C PRO A 389 -35.11 -31.05 25.25
N ARG A 390 -34.41 -31.47 24.17
CA ARG A 390 -34.89 -32.24 22.99
C ARG A 390 -35.49 -31.42 21.85
N ILE A 391 -34.63 -30.86 21.00
CA ILE A 391 -34.89 -30.73 19.56
C ILE A 391 -33.56 -31.05 18.85
N GLU A 392 -33.47 -32.22 18.23
CA GLU A 392 -32.53 -32.50 17.12
C GLU A 392 -33.00 -31.70 15.90
N PRO A 393 -32.12 -31.04 15.12
CA PRO A 393 -31.77 -31.55 13.76
C PRO A 393 -30.42 -30.94 13.21
N PRO A 394 -30.10 -30.98 11.91
CA PRO A 394 -29.77 -32.13 11.06
C PRO A 394 -28.37 -32.00 10.39
N VAL A 395 -27.94 -33.07 9.71
CA VAL A 395 -26.65 -33.16 8.97
C VAL A 395 -26.86 -32.91 7.46
N PHE A 396 -25.90 -32.24 6.83
CA PHE A 396 -25.89 -31.91 5.40
C PHE A 396 -24.85 -32.74 4.59
N ALA A 397 -25.25 -33.32 3.46
CA ALA A 397 -24.40 -33.69 2.33
C ALA A 397 -25.18 -33.57 0.99
N ALA A 398 -24.76 -32.70 0.06
CA ALA A 398 -25.35 -32.58 -1.29
C ALA A 398 -24.32 -32.90 -2.38
N LEU A 399 -24.69 -33.84 -3.26
CA LEU A 399 -24.03 -34.16 -4.54
C LEU A 399 -24.51 -33.24 -5.68
N VAL A 400 -23.69 -33.15 -6.74
CA VAL A 400 -24.12 -32.83 -8.12
C VAL A 400 -23.87 -34.09 -8.98
N PRO A 401 -24.74 -34.40 -9.96
CA PRO A 401 -25.08 -35.77 -10.35
C PRO A 401 -24.26 -36.32 -11.54
N ASN A 402 -24.35 -37.64 -11.73
CA ASN A 402 -23.97 -38.43 -12.92
C ASN A 402 -22.50 -38.82 -13.14
N SER A 403 -21.83 -39.34 -12.12
CA SER A 403 -20.59 -40.10 -12.33
C SER A 403 -20.39 -41.25 -11.33
N ALA A 404 -21.47 -41.77 -10.77
CA ALA A 404 -21.43 -42.86 -9.79
C ALA A 404 -20.85 -44.19 -10.34
N GLU A 405 -20.67 -44.29 -11.67
CA GLU A 405 -20.13 -45.50 -12.33
C GLU A 405 -18.93 -45.22 -13.26
N LYS A 406 -18.37 -44.00 -13.27
CA LYS A 406 -17.20 -43.69 -14.13
C LYS A 406 -15.88 -44.09 -13.46
N SER A 407 -14.94 -44.55 -14.25
CA SER A 407 -13.57 -44.81 -13.77
C SER A 407 -12.84 -43.49 -13.45
N LEU A 408 -11.86 -43.54 -12.55
CA LEU A 408 -11.07 -42.36 -12.16
C LEU A 408 -10.43 -41.65 -13.37
N LYS A 409 -10.09 -42.43 -14.41
CA LYS A 409 -9.49 -41.94 -15.66
C LYS A 409 -10.45 -41.05 -16.48
N GLU A 410 -11.72 -41.44 -16.61
CA GLU A 410 -12.72 -40.66 -17.36
C GLU A 410 -13.07 -39.34 -16.67
N VAL A 411 -13.05 -39.34 -15.32
CA VAL A 411 -13.24 -38.12 -14.53
C VAL A 411 -12.03 -37.19 -14.65
N MET A 412 -10.83 -37.73 -14.85
CA MET A 412 -9.61 -36.92 -15.08
C MET A 412 -9.58 -36.30 -16.48
N GLU A 413 -9.98 -37.03 -17.53
CA GLU A 413 -10.08 -36.51 -18.90
C GLU A 413 -11.16 -35.41 -19.04
N GLU A 414 -12.26 -35.52 -18.30
CA GLU A 414 -13.35 -34.53 -18.28
C GLU A 414 -12.97 -33.24 -17.54
N ILE A 415 -11.96 -33.29 -16.66
CA ILE A 415 -11.45 -32.13 -15.89
C ILE A 415 -10.23 -31.49 -16.58
N MET A 416 -9.40 -32.26 -17.30
CA MET A 416 -8.09 -31.83 -17.83
C MET A 416 -8.03 -31.72 -19.37
N GLY A 417 -9.07 -31.22 -20.04
CA GLY A 417 -9.11 -31.13 -21.51
C GLY A 417 -7.79 -30.67 -22.17
N ASP A 418 -7.39 -31.38 -23.23
CA ASP A 418 -6.34 -31.13 -24.24
C ASP A 418 -5.11 -30.28 -23.85
N HIS A 419 -4.40 -30.62 -22.76
CA HIS A 419 -2.99 -30.25 -22.59
C HIS A 419 -2.11 -31.47 -22.23
N GLU A 420 -0.93 -31.50 -22.86
CA GLU A 420 -0.09 -32.67 -23.15
C GLU A 420 0.37 -33.51 -21.95
N MET A 421 0.36 -34.83 -22.15
CA MET A 421 0.92 -35.82 -21.22
C MET A 421 2.45 -35.76 -21.20
N MET A 422 3.05 -35.62 -20.02
CA MET A 422 4.44 -36.04 -19.78
C MET A 422 4.46 -37.38 -19.05
N ASP A 423 5.04 -38.37 -19.72
CA ASP A 423 5.29 -39.72 -19.23
C ASP A 423 6.09 -39.74 -17.92
N PHE A 424 5.59 -40.45 -16.90
CA PHE A 424 6.44 -41.03 -15.86
C PHE A 424 5.98 -42.44 -15.52
N ALA A 425 6.92 -43.37 -15.67
CA ALA A 425 6.76 -44.80 -15.41
C ALA A 425 6.68 -45.08 -13.90
N PHE A 426 5.67 -45.87 -13.50
CA PHE A 426 5.56 -46.40 -12.14
C PHE A 426 6.36 -47.69 -12.02
N VAL A 427 7.28 -47.73 -11.06
CA VAL A 427 7.81 -48.98 -10.50
C VAL A 427 6.97 -49.28 -9.26
N ASP A 428 6.17 -50.34 -9.36
CA ASP A 428 5.49 -50.99 -8.23
C ASP A 428 6.54 -51.45 -7.21
N ASP A 429 6.32 -51.15 -5.93
CA ASP A 429 6.46 -52.13 -4.82
C ASP A 429 6.16 -51.49 -3.45
N ASP A 430 5.22 -52.13 -2.74
CA ASP A 430 4.94 -52.09 -1.30
C ASP A 430 4.50 -50.78 -0.61
N VAL A 431 3.32 -50.28 -0.97
CA VAL A 431 2.47 -49.51 -0.02
C VAL A 431 1.06 -50.06 -0.04
N ASP A 432 0.58 -50.52 1.12
CA ASP A 432 -0.76 -51.09 1.35
C ASP A 432 -1.86 -50.22 0.69
N GLY A 433 -2.46 -50.75 -0.38
CA GLY A 433 -3.32 -50.01 -1.31
C GLY A 433 -4.56 -49.39 -0.68
N GLY A 434 -4.94 -49.80 0.53
CA GLY A 434 -6.05 -49.22 1.28
C GLY A 434 -5.81 -47.79 1.79
N TRP A 435 -4.56 -47.41 2.07
CA TRP A 435 -4.23 -46.07 2.58
C TRP A 435 -4.13 -45.03 1.48
N THR A 436 -3.54 -45.40 0.36
CA THR A 436 -3.39 -44.54 -0.83
C THR A 436 -4.76 -44.15 -1.40
N VAL A 437 -5.72 -45.07 -1.40
CA VAL A 437 -7.11 -44.81 -1.84
C VAL A 437 -7.85 -43.88 -0.87
N LYS A 438 -7.67 -44.04 0.45
CA LYS A 438 -8.33 -43.19 1.46
C LYS A 438 -7.77 -41.77 1.47
N ILE A 439 -6.45 -41.63 1.34
CA ILE A 439 -5.77 -40.34 1.26
C ILE A 439 -6.12 -39.64 -0.07
N GLY A 440 -6.11 -40.37 -1.19
CA GLY A 440 -6.56 -39.85 -2.48
C GLY A 440 -8.02 -39.39 -2.47
N ALA A 441 -8.92 -40.14 -1.83
CA ALA A 441 -10.32 -39.77 -1.68
C ALA A 441 -10.51 -38.51 -0.82
N ALA A 442 -9.78 -38.39 0.29
CA ALA A 442 -9.81 -37.21 1.16
C ALA A 442 -9.28 -35.96 0.45
N ILE A 443 -8.16 -36.06 -0.25
CA ILE A 443 -7.57 -34.97 -1.03
C ILE A 443 -8.48 -34.57 -2.19
N THR A 444 -9.10 -35.53 -2.88
CA THR A 444 -10.05 -35.24 -3.96
C THR A 444 -11.28 -34.52 -3.44
N LEU A 445 -11.77 -34.88 -2.24
CA LEU A 445 -12.85 -34.17 -1.56
C LEU A 445 -12.46 -32.76 -1.15
N GLU A 446 -11.23 -32.57 -0.66
CA GLU A 446 -10.69 -31.27 -0.26
C GLU A 446 -10.47 -30.34 -1.48
N VAL A 447 -9.84 -30.83 -2.55
CA VAL A 447 -9.66 -30.09 -3.82
C VAL A 447 -11.00 -29.72 -4.44
N ARG A 448 -11.99 -30.62 -4.41
CA ARG A 448 -13.36 -30.34 -4.88
C ARG A 448 -14.12 -29.38 -3.98
N ALA A 449 -13.84 -29.35 -2.67
CA ALA A 449 -14.48 -28.44 -1.72
C ALA A 449 -13.86 -27.04 -1.70
N THR A 450 -12.58 -26.91 -2.09
CA THR A 450 -11.76 -25.69 -1.95
C THR A 450 -11.39 -25.02 -3.27
N GLY A 451 -11.29 -25.78 -4.37
CA GLY A 451 -10.88 -25.28 -5.69
C GLY A 451 -9.37 -25.01 -5.83
N ILE A 452 -8.56 -25.40 -4.85
CA ILE A 452 -7.10 -25.21 -4.85
C ILE A 452 -6.43 -26.54 -5.23
N PRO A 453 -5.59 -26.60 -6.28
CA PRO A 453 -4.85 -27.82 -6.61
C PRO A 453 -3.72 -28.04 -5.60
N TYR A 454 -3.66 -29.24 -5.01
CA TYR A 454 -2.57 -29.68 -4.15
C TYR A 454 -1.78 -30.79 -4.85
N THR A 455 -0.45 -30.69 -4.86
CA THR A 455 0.45 -31.78 -5.28
C THR A 455 1.16 -32.32 -4.05
N PHE A 456 1.00 -33.60 -3.74
CA PHE A 456 1.81 -34.27 -2.73
C PHE A 456 2.88 -35.12 -3.43
N ALA A 457 4.15 -34.87 -3.12
CA ALA A 457 5.26 -35.73 -3.53
C ALA A 457 5.55 -36.73 -2.38
N PRO A 458 5.37 -38.04 -2.58
CA PRO A 458 5.74 -39.00 -1.56
C PRO A 458 7.28 -39.14 -1.54
N ARG A 459 7.85 -39.03 -0.34
CA ARG A 459 9.27 -39.21 0.06
C ARG A 459 10.15 -37.94 0.10
N ILE A 460 10.22 -37.32 1.28
CA ILE A 460 11.48 -36.78 1.81
C ILE A 460 11.56 -37.16 3.30
N ALA A 461 12.53 -38.00 3.64
CA ALA A 461 13.03 -38.15 5.00
C ALA A 461 14.38 -37.45 5.07
N VAL A 462 14.56 -36.50 5.99
CA VAL A 462 15.89 -36.13 6.49
C VAL A 462 15.80 -35.69 7.96
N CYS A 463 16.36 -36.50 8.86
CA CYS A 463 17.24 -35.96 9.89
C CYS A 463 18.37 -36.94 10.24
N ARG A 464 19.57 -36.38 10.09
CA ARG A 464 20.97 -36.72 10.43
C ARG A 464 21.25 -37.87 11.44
N ASP A 465 22.24 -38.67 11.06
CA ASP A 465 22.97 -39.71 11.81
C ASP A 465 23.30 -39.36 13.27
N PRO A 466 23.19 -40.31 14.23
CA PRO A 466 23.99 -40.32 15.44
C PRO A 466 25.25 -41.16 15.23
N ARG A 467 26.23 -40.60 14.50
CA ARG A 467 27.68 -40.87 14.61
C ARG A 467 28.47 -39.81 13.86
#